data_AF-A0A935STH0-F1
#
_entry.id   AF-A0A935STH0-F1
#
_cell.length_a   1.000
_cell.length_b   1.000
_cell.length_c   1.000
_cell.angle_alpha   90.00
_cell.angle_beta   90.00
_cell.angle_gamma   90.00
#
_symmetry.space_group_name_H-M   'P 1'
#
loop_
_entity.id
_entity.type
_entity.pdbx_description
1 polymer ?
#
loop_
_entity_poly.entity_id
_entity_poly.type
_entity_poly.pdbx_seq_one_letter_code
_entity_poly.pdbx_strand_id
1 'polypeptide(L)'
;MSIDEVRTFSAMLREPILLSNALMNAPTLYLGEWRAWSRLVLERFYADPAFSKLVAGTEAGGGMFLPEKLKRLINDADAPPQIEAELDAILPRFGKILRLLDIVGELLERDEPLKGALLIFAKVSEHTQELVDYLNQRVNQWSEESDEFITVLDGAAYTASIELKKVVRQELSGVASIRPATTVYARTETAYALLTESFQQILAQFAKQIDPTIDIFDLFPNFRHKLDQSQMLRKEIYTIAQIVRLVEKDPDGRNIEKLNSALIKFMDKTVRFLFYKDIETFERFVEEILVTKQKKDLVPIVHRFGAYLETLFAQVNMRAVLEAHPFETGK
;
A
#
# COMPACT_ATOMS: atom_id res chain seq x y z
N MET A 1 -6.22 10.38 -16.93
CA MET A 1 -5.89 9.23 -17.80
C MET A 1 -6.97 8.19 -17.60
N SER A 2 -7.48 7.62 -18.68
CA SER A 2 -8.46 6.52 -18.61
C SER A 2 -7.75 5.18 -18.41
N ILE A 3 -8.47 4.20 -17.87
CA ILE A 3 -7.94 2.83 -17.67
C ILE A 3 -7.54 2.19 -19.00
N ASP A 4 -8.28 2.48 -20.07
CA ASP A 4 -8.02 1.92 -21.39
C ASP A 4 -6.68 2.42 -21.98
N GLU A 5 -6.32 3.67 -21.67
CA GLU A 5 -5.01 4.23 -22.00
C GLU A 5 -3.88 3.52 -21.25
N VAL A 6 -4.05 3.21 -19.95
CA VAL A 6 -3.06 2.45 -19.15
C VAL A 6 -2.87 1.04 -19.69
N ARG A 7 -3.97 0.36 -20.04
CA ARG A 7 -3.94 -0.99 -20.62
C ARG A 7 -3.22 -1.00 -21.97
N THR A 8 -3.54 -0.04 -22.83
CA THR A 8 -2.93 0.08 -24.16
C THR A 8 -1.43 0.35 -24.05
N PHE A 9 -1.04 1.28 -23.18
CA PHE A 9 0.37 1.59 -22.92
C PHE A 9 1.12 0.39 -22.33
N SER A 10 0.50 -0.34 -21.40
CA SER A 10 1.08 -1.56 -20.82
C SER A 10 1.28 -2.68 -21.86
N ALA A 11 0.33 -2.83 -22.79
CA ALA A 11 0.47 -3.78 -23.89
C ALA A 11 1.64 -3.42 -24.81
N MET A 12 1.78 -2.13 -25.16
CA MET A 12 2.89 -1.61 -25.97
C MET A 12 4.26 -1.90 -25.33
N LEU A 13 4.33 -1.87 -24.00
CA LEU A 13 5.56 -2.08 -23.23
C LEU A 13 6.02 -3.54 -23.13
N ARG A 14 5.18 -4.51 -23.46
CA ARG A 14 5.56 -5.94 -23.39
C ARG A 14 6.77 -6.26 -24.26
N GLU A 15 6.73 -5.84 -25.51
CA GLU A 15 7.80 -6.13 -26.47
C GLU A 15 9.11 -5.44 -26.05
N PRO A 16 9.10 -4.14 -25.63
CA PRO A 16 10.30 -3.54 -25.07
C PRO A 16 10.88 -4.17 -23.82
N ILE A 17 10.04 -4.66 -22.91
CA ILE A 17 10.51 -5.34 -21.70
C ILE A 17 11.17 -6.68 -22.08
N LEU A 18 10.58 -7.43 -23.01
CA LEU A 18 11.16 -8.69 -23.49
C LEU A 18 12.51 -8.47 -24.17
N LEU A 19 12.60 -7.44 -25.03
CA LEU A 19 13.85 -7.06 -25.68
C LEU A 19 14.90 -6.57 -24.68
N SER A 20 14.51 -5.76 -23.68
CA SER A 20 15.41 -5.32 -22.61
C SER A 20 15.96 -6.52 -21.82
N ASN A 21 15.12 -7.49 -21.48
CA ASN A 21 15.56 -8.71 -20.81
C ASN A 21 16.51 -9.54 -21.68
N ALA A 22 16.26 -9.64 -22.99
CA ALA A 22 17.17 -10.32 -23.90
C ALA A 22 18.53 -9.61 -23.99
N LEU A 23 18.54 -8.27 -24.07
CA LEU A 23 19.75 -7.45 -24.10
C LEU A 23 20.55 -7.54 -22.80
N MET A 24 19.87 -7.50 -21.64
CA MET A 24 20.51 -7.62 -20.32
C MET A 24 21.13 -9.00 -20.09
N ASN A 25 20.62 -10.05 -20.75
CA ASN A 25 21.16 -11.40 -20.68
C ASN A 25 22.17 -11.71 -21.81
N ALA A 26 22.47 -10.74 -22.67
CA ALA A 26 23.45 -10.92 -23.74
C ALA A 26 24.87 -10.96 -23.15
N PRO A 27 25.75 -11.85 -23.64
CA PRO A 27 27.11 -12.00 -23.10
C PRO A 27 27.99 -10.76 -23.30
N THR A 28 27.69 -9.96 -24.32
CA THR A 28 28.32 -8.66 -24.59
C THR A 28 27.28 -7.72 -25.17
N LEU A 29 27.22 -6.49 -24.65
CA LEU A 29 26.35 -5.42 -25.14
C LEU A 29 27.20 -4.19 -25.43
N TYR A 30 27.29 -3.78 -26.69
CA TYR A 30 28.05 -2.61 -27.07
C TYR A 30 27.24 -1.32 -26.82
N LEU A 31 27.93 -0.22 -26.50
CA LEU A 31 27.30 1.08 -26.24
C LEU A 31 26.38 1.54 -27.39
N GLY A 32 26.75 1.23 -28.64
CA GLY A 32 25.93 1.55 -29.81
C GLY A 32 24.59 0.82 -29.83
N GLU A 33 24.57 -0.45 -29.43
CA GLU A 33 23.37 -1.28 -29.36
C GLU A 33 22.45 -0.79 -28.23
N TRP A 34 23.02 -0.42 -27.08
CA TRP A 34 22.27 0.17 -25.98
C TRP A 34 21.64 1.53 -26.35
N ARG A 35 22.38 2.40 -27.06
CA ARG A 35 21.85 3.68 -27.55
C ARG A 35 20.75 3.49 -28.60
N ALA A 36 20.94 2.55 -29.52
CA ALA A 36 19.92 2.23 -30.53
C ALA A 36 18.64 1.68 -29.87
N TRP A 37 18.80 0.80 -28.89
CA TRP A 37 17.71 0.27 -28.07
C TRP A 37 16.97 1.38 -27.33
N SER A 38 17.69 2.19 -26.54
CA SER A 38 17.12 3.30 -25.77
C SER A 38 16.37 4.28 -26.66
N ARG A 39 16.93 4.64 -27.83
CA ARG A 39 16.25 5.51 -28.79
C ARG A 39 14.95 4.89 -29.31
N LEU A 40 14.97 3.61 -29.71
CA LEU A 40 13.77 2.93 -30.21
C LEU A 40 12.65 2.86 -29.16
N VAL A 41 13.02 2.63 -27.90
CA VAL A 41 12.07 2.65 -26.77
C VAL A 41 11.49 4.04 -26.58
N LEU A 42 12.35 5.07 -26.54
CA LEU A 42 11.91 6.45 -26.36
C LEU A 42 11.02 6.92 -27.52
N GLU A 43 11.38 6.60 -28.77
CA GLU A 43 10.55 6.90 -29.94
C GLU A 43 9.16 6.27 -29.83
N ARG A 44 9.07 5.01 -29.39
CA ARG A 44 7.79 4.34 -29.14
C ARG A 44 7.01 5.00 -28.00
N PHE A 45 7.68 5.46 -26.96
CA PHE A 45 7.02 6.15 -25.85
C PHE A 45 6.46 7.49 -26.29
N TYR A 46 7.26 8.32 -26.97
CA TYR A 46 6.81 9.61 -27.47
C TYR A 46 5.74 9.51 -28.58
N ALA A 47 5.66 8.37 -29.28
CA ALA A 47 4.62 8.13 -30.27
C ALA A 47 3.26 7.76 -29.65
N ASP A 48 3.21 7.33 -28.39
CA ASP A 48 1.97 6.93 -27.72
C ASP A 48 1.35 8.13 -26.95
N PRO A 49 0.13 8.59 -27.33
CA PRO A 49 -0.54 9.68 -26.61
C PRO A 49 -0.78 9.39 -25.12
N ALA A 50 -0.90 8.11 -24.73
CA ALA A 50 -1.04 7.71 -23.34
C ALA A 50 0.22 8.05 -22.54
N PHE A 51 1.41 7.93 -23.13
CA PHE A 51 2.67 8.32 -22.48
C PHE A 51 2.70 9.82 -22.20
N SER A 52 2.39 10.65 -23.21
CA SER A 52 2.37 12.11 -23.03
C SER A 52 1.32 12.56 -22.01
N LYS A 53 0.14 11.93 -22.00
CA LYS A 53 -0.89 12.20 -20.97
C LYS A 53 -0.48 11.72 -19.58
N LEU A 54 0.25 10.61 -19.48
CA LEU A 54 0.78 10.11 -18.22
C LEU A 54 1.81 11.10 -17.67
N VAL A 55 2.79 11.51 -18.50
CA VAL A 55 3.79 12.52 -18.14
C VAL A 55 3.12 13.84 -17.75
N ALA A 56 2.27 14.41 -18.61
CA ALA A 56 1.60 15.69 -18.35
C ALA A 56 0.67 15.63 -17.13
N GLY A 57 -0.08 14.54 -16.95
CA GLY A 57 -0.96 14.33 -15.81
C GLY A 57 -0.22 14.19 -14.48
N THR A 58 0.99 13.61 -14.50
CA THR A 58 1.87 13.54 -13.33
C THR A 58 2.59 14.86 -13.05
N GLU A 59 3.01 15.59 -14.08
CA GLU A 59 3.80 16.81 -13.90
C GLU A 59 2.96 18.01 -13.47
N ALA A 60 1.77 18.19 -14.04
CA ALA A 60 0.88 19.31 -13.72
C ALA A 60 0.01 19.09 -12.46
N GLY A 61 -0.11 17.84 -11.99
CA GLY A 61 -1.13 17.44 -11.01
C GLY A 61 -0.68 17.33 -9.54
N GLY A 62 0.62 17.38 -9.26
CA GLY A 62 1.17 17.03 -7.95
C GLY A 62 0.58 17.84 -6.80
N GLY A 63 0.71 19.17 -6.85
CA GLY A 63 0.14 20.06 -5.83
C GLY A 63 -1.38 19.91 -5.68
N MET A 64 -2.11 19.68 -6.78
CA MET A 64 -3.57 19.55 -6.74
C MET A 64 -4.07 18.31 -5.98
N PHE A 65 -3.27 17.26 -5.89
CA PHE A 65 -3.65 16.00 -5.23
C PHE A 65 -3.37 15.98 -3.72
N LEU A 66 -2.76 17.02 -3.17
CA LEU A 66 -2.59 17.14 -1.72
C LEU A 66 -3.93 17.48 -1.03
N PRO A 67 -4.14 17.07 0.23
CA PRO A 67 -5.31 17.46 1.00
C PRO A 67 -5.49 18.98 1.07
N GLU A 68 -6.71 19.46 0.88
CA GLU A 68 -7.03 20.90 0.98
C GLU A 68 -6.67 21.48 2.35
N LYS A 69 -6.86 20.70 3.43
CA LYS A 69 -6.45 21.13 4.77
C LYS A 69 -4.94 21.33 4.86
N LEU A 70 -4.13 20.46 4.24
CA LEU A 70 -2.68 20.62 4.20
C LEU A 70 -2.29 21.86 3.40
N LYS A 71 -2.88 22.07 2.22
CA LYS A 71 -2.63 23.26 1.39
C LYS A 71 -2.91 24.57 2.13
N ARG A 72 -4.06 24.65 2.80
CA ARG A 72 -4.43 25.83 3.61
C ARG A 72 -3.48 26.03 4.76
N LEU A 73 -3.09 24.96 5.43
CA LEU A 73 -2.19 25.03 6.58
C LEU A 73 -0.82 25.59 6.21
N ILE A 74 -0.36 25.40 4.97
CA ILE A 74 0.88 26.03 4.49
C ILE A 74 0.65 27.51 4.14
N ASN A 75 -0.46 27.84 3.50
CA ASN A 75 -0.77 29.20 3.06
C ASN A 75 -1.19 30.14 4.21
N ASP A 76 -1.79 29.60 5.27
CA ASP A 76 -2.40 30.36 6.36
C ASP A 76 -1.55 30.36 7.64
N ALA A 77 -0.50 29.53 7.72
CA ALA A 77 0.34 29.47 8.90
C ALA A 77 1.38 30.59 8.94
N ASP A 78 1.64 31.10 10.15
CA ASP A 78 2.86 31.85 10.50
C ASP A 78 4.08 30.90 10.53
N ALA A 79 4.22 30.04 9.52
CA ALA A 79 5.41 29.21 9.37
C ALA A 79 6.61 30.14 9.08
N PRO A 80 7.81 29.85 9.63
CA PRO A 80 9.01 30.57 9.26
C PRO A 80 9.18 30.54 7.72
N PRO A 81 9.52 31.66 7.06
CA PRO A 81 9.59 31.73 5.59
C PRO A 81 10.53 30.69 4.96
N GLN A 82 11.54 30.21 5.70
CA GLN A 82 12.42 29.13 5.24
C GLN A 82 11.70 27.77 5.19
N ILE A 83 10.85 27.47 6.17
CA ILE A 83 10.07 26.22 6.23
C ILE A 83 8.99 26.24 5.15
N GLU A 84 8.30 27.37 4.97
CA GLU A 84 7.31 27.58 3.91
C GLU A 84 7.90 27.29 2.52
N ALA A 85 9.05 27.90 2.19
CA ALA A 85 9.71 27.72 0.91
C ALA A 85 10.16 26.26 0.65
N GLU A 86 10.60 25.54 1.69
CA GLU A 86 10.98 24.14 1.55
C GLU A 86 9.75 23.23 1.38
N LEU A 87 8.68 23.49 2.13
CA LEU A 87 7.42 22.75 1.98
C LEU A 87 6.82 22.94 0.59
N ASP A 88 6.85 24.15 0.05
CA ASP A 88 6.43 24.44 -1.33
C ASP A 88 7.21 23.63 -2.37
N ALA A 89 8.49 23.36 -2.12
CA ALA A 89 9.32 22.54 -3.01
C ALA A 89 9.09 21.02 -2.83
N ILE A 90 8.79 20.59 -1.61
CA ILE A 90 8.68 19.16 -1.24
C ILE A 90 7.29 18.61 -1.55
N LEU A 91 6.24 19.29 -1.12
CA LEU A 91 4.88 18.75 -1.09
C LEU A 91 4.31 18.42 -2.47
N PRO A 92 4.53 19.21 -3.54
CA PRO A 92 4.09 18.83 -4.86
C PRO A 92 4.64 17.47 -5.29
N ARG A 93 5.86 17.09 -4.88
CA ARG A 93 6.46 15.79 -5.21
C ARG A 93 5.71 14.63 -4.55
N PHE A 94 5.33 14.78 -3.28
CA PHE A 94 4.47 13.81 -2.60
C PHE A 94 3.12 13.69 -3.29
N GLY A 95 2.51 14.81 -3.68
CA GLY A 95 1.24 14.79 -4.38
C GLY A 95 1.30 14.08 -5.74
N LYS A 96 2.42 14.16 -6.47
CA LYS A 96 2.64 13.37 -7.70
C LYS A 96 2.64 11.87 -7.41
N ILE A 97 3.36 11.45 -6.37
CA ILE A 97 3.45 10.05 -5.96
C ILE A 97 2.08 9.54 -5.51
N LEU A 98 1.38 10.29 -4.67
CA LEU A 98 0.05 9.92 -4.21
C LEU A 98 -0.96 9.83 -5.35
N ARG A 99 -0.89 10.72 -6.35
CA ARG A 99 -1.76 10.63 -7.52
C ARG A 99 -1.51 9.37 -8.34
N LEU A 100 -0.25 8.96 -8.49
CA LEU A 100 0.08 7.70 -9.16
C LEU A 100 -0.47 6.51 -8.39
N LEU A 101 -0.32 6.50 -7.06
CA LEU A 101 -0.85 5.44 -6.21
C LEU A 101 -2.38 5.39 -6.26
N ASP A 102 -3.06 6.54 -6.29
CA ASP A 102 -4.51 6.64 -6.43
C ASP A 102 -5.03 5.95 -7.71
N ILE A 103 -4.31 6.06 -8.82
CA ILE A 103 -4.63 5.31 -10.05
C ILE A 103 -4.54 3.79 -9.80
N VAL A 104 -3.57 3.32 -9.01
CA VAL A 104 -3.51 1.90 -8.62
C VAL A 104 -4.69 1.52 -7.73
N GLY A 105 -5.08 2.40 -6.81
CA GLY A 105 -6.29 2.26 -6.01
C GLY A 105 -7.55 2.09 -6.87
N GLU A 106 -7.76 2.95 -7.86
CA GLU A 106 -8.88 2.86 -8.80
C GLU A 106 -8.88 1.53 -9.59
N LEU A 107 -7.69 1.01 -9.95
CA LEU A 107 -7.57 -0.28 -10.63
C LEU A 107 -7.95 -1.46 -9.71
N LEU A 108 -7.55 -1.41 -8.44
CA LEU A 108 -7.91 -2.42 -7.44
C LEU A 108 -9.42 -2.43 -7.19
N GLU A 109 -10.03 -1.27 -6.99
CA GLU A 109 -11.48 -1.14 -6.71
C GLU A 109 -12.36 -1.65 -7.86
N ARG A 110 -11.88 -1.55 -9.11
CA ARG A 110 -12.60 -1.96 -10.31
C ARG A 110 -12.29 -3.39 -10.77
N ASP A 111 -11.47 -4.13 -10.01
CA ASP A 111 -11.00 -5.48 -10.35
C ASP A 111 -10.37 -5.55 -11.76
N GLU A 112 -9.55 -4.54 -12.07
CA GLU A 112 -8.91 -4.37 -13.36
C GLU A 112 -7.64 -5.23 -13.50
N PRO A 113 -7.17 -5.58 -14.71
CA PRO A 113 -5.92 -6.32 -14.89
C PRO A 113 -4.68 -5.58 -14.32
N LEU A 114 -4.15 -6.05 -13.19
CA LEU A 114 -3.16 -5.32 -12.39
C LEU A 114 -1.70 -5.43 -12.86
N LYS A 115 -1.39 -6.28 -13.85
CA LYS A 115 -0.01 -6.36 -14.36
C LYS A 115 0.48 -5.04 -14.97
N GLY A 116 -0.43 -4.22 -15.49
CA GLY A 116 -0.11 -2.88 -15.97
C GLY A 116 0.28 -1.89 -14.87
N ALA A 117 -0.15 -2.13 -13.62
CA ALA A 117 0.19 -1.28 -12.48
C ALA A 117 1.70 -1.28 -12.16
N LEU A 118 2.47 -2.27 -12.63
CA LEU A 118 3.93 -2.30 -12.50
C LEU A 118 4.60 -1.07 -13.11
N LEU A 119 4.01 -0.49 -14.15
CA LEU A 119 4.53 0.72 -14.80
C LEU A 119 4.29 1.97 -13.94
N ILE A 120 3.14 2.00 -13.30
CA ILE A 120 2.79 3.06 -12.35
C ILE A 120 3.74 2.98 -11.16
N PHE A 121 3.98 1.78 -10.62
CA PHE A 121 4.96 1.57 -9.54
C PHE A 121 6.40 1.88 -9.95
N ALA A 122 6.79 1.62 -11.20
CA ALA A 122 8.10 2.04 -11.70
C ALA A 122 8.25 3.56 -11.66
N LYS A 123 7.21 4.31 -12.08
CA LYS A 123 7.20 5.77 -12.00
C LYS A 123 7.17 6.28 -10.56
N VAL A 124 6.41 5.62 -9.67
CA VAL A 124 6.44 5.90 -8.23
C VAL A 124 7.84 5.70 -7.67
N SER A 125 8.53 4.63 -8.06
CA SER A 125 9.91 4.36 -7.61
C SER A 125 10.88 5.45 -8.05
N GLU A 126 10.79 5.91 -9.29
CA GLU A 126 11.60 7.02 -9.82
C GLU A 126 11.37 8.30 -9.02
N HIS A 127 10.12 8.74 -8.89
CA HIS A 127 9.79 9.96 -8.15
C HIS A 127 10.13 9.88 -6.66
N THR A 128 10.00 8.70 -6.06
CA THR A 128 10.37 8.49 -4.66
C THR A 128 11.88 8.60 -4.49
N GLN A 129 12.69 8.05 -5.41
CA GLN A 129 14.14 8.19 -5.37
C GLN A 129 14.56 9.66 -5.55
N GLU A 130 13.97 10.37 -6.52
CA GLU A 130 14.20 11.81 -6.73
C GLU A 130 13.83 12.65 -5.49
N LEU A 131 12.75 12.28 -4.80
CA LEU A 131 12.33 12.91 -3.55
C LEU A 131 13.34 12.63 -2.44
N VAL A 132 13.72 11.37 -2.23
CA VAL A 132 14.71 10.97 -1.21
C VAL A 132 16.05 11.67 -1.44
N ASP A 133 16.53 11.72 -2.68
CA ASP A 133 17.79 12.40 -3.03
C ASP A 133 17.70 13.90 -2.72
N TYR A 134 16.58 14.54 -3.04
CA TYR A 134 16.34 15.94 -2.70
C TYR A 134 16.31 16.19 -1.19
N LEU A 135 15.56 15.37 -0.43
CA LEU A 135 15.48 15.50 1.03
C LEU A 135 16.86 15.33 1.67
N ASN A 136 17.62 14.33 1.25
CA ASN A 136 18.99 14.10 1.74
C ASN A 136 19.93 15.27 1.38
N GLN A 137 19.81 15.85 0.19
CA GLN A 137 20.58 17.05 -0.17
C GLN A 137 20.26 18.22 0.76
N ARG A 138 18.98 18.42 1.10
CA ARG A 138 18.56 19.49 2.02
C ARG A 138 19.06 19.27 3.44
N VAL A 139 18.94 18.06 3.97
CA VAL A 139 19.49 17.68 5.27
C VAL A 139 21.00 17.97 5.35
N ASN A 140 21.76 17.62 4.31
CA ASN A 140 23.22 17.85 4.28
C ASN A 140 23.62 19.32 4.11
N GLN A 141 22.75 20.16 3.53
CA GLN A 141 23.03 21.58 3.31
C GLN A 141 22.76 22.45 4.54
N TRP A 142 21.94 21.97 5.47
CA TRP A 142 21.59 22.69 6.69
C TRP A 142 22.63 22.43 7.78
N SER A 143 23.28 23.48 8.27
CA SER A 143 24.46 23.38 9.15
C SER A 143 24.15 23.35 10.65
N GLU A 144 22.89 23.45 11.06
CA GLU A 144 22.49 23.45 12.47
C GLU A 144 21.89 22.09 12.85
N GLU A 145 22.64 21.32 13.65
CA GLU A 145 22.29 19.95 14.09
C GLU A 145 21.06 19.86 15.02
N SER A 146 20.34 20.96 15.29
CA SER A 146 19.26 21.03 16.29
C SER A 146 17.89 21.48 15.76
N ASP A 147 17.69 21.53 14.45
CA ASP A 147 16.39 21.90 13.88
C ASP A 147 15.44 20.68 13.84
N GLU A 148 14.29 20.81 14.49
CA GLU A 148 13.24 19.79 14.51
C GLU A 148 12.76 19.47 13.08
N PHE A 149 12.74 20.46 12.19
CA PHE A 149 12.34 20.28 10.80
C PHE A 149 13.33 19.40 10.03
N ILE A 150 14.64 19.52 10.29
CA ILE A 150 15.66 18.64 9.70
C ILE A 150 15.47 17.19 10.14
N THR A 151 15.12 16.98 11.40
CA THR A 151 14.81 15.63 11.91
C THR A 151 13.61 15.02 11.19
N VAL A 152 12.59 15.82 10.87
CA VAL A 152 11.44 15.38 10.08
C VAL A 152 11.83 15.09 8.63
N LEU A 153 12.68 15.89 8.00
CA LEU A 153 13.17 15.64 6.64
C LEU A 153 13.99 14.34 6.54
N ASP A 154 14.89 14.10 7.49
CA ASP A 154 15.69 12.87 7.55
C ASP A 154 14.80 11.65 7.79
N GLY A 155 13.87 11.74 8.75
CA GLY A 155 12.87 10.69 9.02
C GLY A 155 12.00 10.38 7.81
N ALA A 156 11.59 11.41 7.05
CA ALA A 156 10.85 11.26 5.80
C ALA A 156 11.66 10.54 4.71
N ALA A 157 12.92 10.95 4.50
CA ALA A 157 13.81 10.34 3.52
C ALA A 157 14.08 8.87 3.84
N TYR A 158 14.37 8.57 5.11
CA TYR A 158 14.60 7.22 5.60
C TYR A 158 13.36 6.33 5.39
N THR A 159 12.20 6.78 5.85
CA THR A 159 10.93 6.03 5.76
C THR A 159 10.57 5.75 4.30
N ALA A 160 10.61 6.78 3.44
CA ALA A 160 10.32 6.63 2.02
C ALA A 160 11.26 5.63 1.33
N SER A 161 12.56 5.68 1.65
CA SER A 161 13.57 4.78 1.09
C SER A 161 13.35 3.31 1.50
N ILE A 162 13.08 3.06 2.79
CA ILE A 162 12.87 1.70 3.30
C ILE A 162 11.59 1.08 2.74
N GLU A 163 10.47 1.82 2.78
CA GLU A 163 9.18 1.29 2.33
C GLU A 163 9.17 1.08 0.82
N LEU A 164 9.82 1.96 0.04
CA LEU A 164 10.05 1.72 -1.39
C LEU A 164 10.86 0.43 -1.62
N LYS A 165 11.98 0.26 -0.91
CA LYS A 165 12.85 -0.90 -1.06
C LYS A 165 12.10 -2.20 -0.71
N LYS A 166 11.29 -2.18 0.34
CA LYS A 166 10.44 -3.30 0.74
C LYS A 166 9.44 -3.65 -0.36
N VAL A 167 8.70 -2.67 -0.86
CA VAL A 167 7.71 -2.87 -1.92
C VAL A 167 8.33 -3.40 -3.21
N VAL A 168 9.42 -2.80 -3.68
CA VAL A 168 10.09 -3.26 -4.91
C VAL A 168 10.64 -4.68 -4.76
N ARG A 169 11.32 -4.99 -3.64
CA ARG A 169 12.01 -6.27 -3.47
C ARG A 169 11.09 -7.42 -3.05
N GLN A 170 10.12 -7.16 -2.19
CA GLN A 170 9.29 -8.19 -1.56
C GLN A 170 7.95 -8.33 -2.27
N GLU A 171 7.33 -7.23 -2.68
CA GLU A 171 5.96 -7.24 -3.24
C GLU A 171 5.90 -7.20 -4.76
N LEU A 172 6.77 -6.44 -5.43
CA LEU A 172 6.68 -6.28 -6.89
C LEU A 172 7.62 -7.19 -7.67
N SER A 173 8.69 -7.68 -7.03
CA SER A 173 9.67 -8.55 -7.65
C SER A 173 9.03 -9.81 -8.25
N GLY A 174 9.23 -10.03 -9.54
CA GLY A 174 8.71 -11.21 -10.25
C GLY A 174 7.20 -11.22 -10.50
N VAL A 175 6.43 -10.16 -10.16
CA VAL A 175 4.97 -10.13 -10.38
C VAL A 175 4.59 -10.35 -11.86
N ALA A 176 5.41 -9.87 -12.79
CA ALA A 176 5.16 -10.03 -14.23
C ALA A 176 5.04 -11.51 -14.65
N SER A 177 5.81 -12.41 -14.04
CA SER A 177 5.84 -13.85 -14.36
C SER A 177 4.80 -14.68 -13.60
N ILE A 178 4.14 -14.11 -12.59
CA ILE A 178 3.09 -14.78 -11.82
C ILE A 178 1.89 -15.06 -12.74
N ARG A 179 1.40 -16.30 -12.69
CA ARG A 179 0.21 -16.73 -13.45
C ARG A 179 -1.09 -16.52 -12.68
N PRO A 180 -1.20 -16.88 -11.38
CA PRO A 180 -2.44 -16.69 -10.65
C PRO A 180 -2.78 -15.21 -10.49
N ALA A 181 -3.96 -14.79 -10.98
CA ALA A 181 -4.43 -13.41 -10.87
C ALA A 181 -4.62 -13.00 -9.40
N THR A 182 -5.07 -13.93 -8.56
CA THR A 182 -5.23 -13.76 -7.10
C THR A 182 -3.93 -13.33 -6.43
N THR A 183 -2.80 -13.97 -6.79
CA THR A 183 -1.48 -13.60 -6.27
C THR A 183 -1.01 -12.25 -6.78
N VAL A 184 -1.28 -11.92 -8.06
CA VAL A 184 -0.98 -10.58 -8.60
C VAL A 184 -1.77 -9.52 -7.85
N TYR A 185 -3.05 -9.76 -7.59
CA TYR A 185 -3.91 -8.86 -6.82
C TYR A 185 -3.37 -8.63 -5.41
N ALA A 186 -3.18 -9.70 -4.63
CA ALA A 186 -2.68 -9.61 -3.27
C ALA A 186 -1.38 -8.80 -3.13
N ARG A 187 -0.42 -9.03 -4.02
CA ARG A 187 0.87 -8.32 -4.01
C ARG A 187 0.74 -6.86 -4.43
N THR A 188 -0.12 -6.58 -5.42
CA THR A 188 -0.40 -5.21 -5.87
C THR A 188 -1.11 -4.41 -4.78
N GLU A 189 -2.12 -4.99 -4.13
CA GLU A 189 -2.83 -4.40 -2.99
C GLU A 189 -1.88 -4.10 -1.84
N THR A 190 -1.02 -5.06 -1.48
CA THR A 190 -0.03 -4.88 -0.41
C THR A 190 0.95 -3.76 -0.73
N ALA A 191 1.49 -3.73 -1.95
CA ALA A 191 2.39 -2.68 -2.42
C ALA A 191 1.75 -1.28 -2.39
N TYR A 192 0.51 -1.19 -2.88
CA TYR A 192 -0.27 0.05 -2.88
C TYR A 192 -0.54 0.55 -1.45
N ALA A 193 -1.01 -0.33 -0.57
CA ALA A 193 -1.34 0.01 0.81
C ALA A 193 -0.11 0.51 1.57
N LEU A 194 1.02 -0.19 1.47
CA LEU A 194 2.27 0.18 2.12
C LEU A 194 2.74 1.58 1.72
N LEU A 195 2.91 1.84 0.41
CA LEU A 195 3.40 3.14 -0.04
C LEU A 195 2.43 4.27 0.31
N THR A 196 1.13 4.07 0.05
CA THR A 196 0.12 5.11 0.28
C THR A 196 0.08 5.51 1.75
N GLU A 197 0.07 4.53 2.67
CA GLU A 197 0.04 4.80 4.11
C GLU A 197 1.33 5.49 4.57
N SER A 198 2.50 5.03 4.13
CA SER A 198 3.78 5.66 4.50
C SER A 198 3.88 7.11 4.03
N PHE A 199 3.49 7.40 2.78
CA PHE A 199 3.52 8.78 2.28
C PHE A 199 2.51 9.70 3.01
N GLN A 200 1.33 9.19 3.32
CA GLN A 200 0.33 9.94 4.09
C GLN A 200 0.79 10.21 5.53
N GLN A 201 1.48 9.25 6.17
CA GLN A 201 2.09 9.45 7.49
C GLN A 201 3.20 10.49 7.47
N ILE A 202 4.10 10.44 6.48
CA ILE A 202 5.15 11.46 6.30
C ILE A 202 4.52 12.86 6.15
N LEU A 203 3.48 12.99 5.32
CA LEU A 203 2.76 14.26 5.16
C LEU A 203 2.10 14.74 6.45
N ALA A 204 1.56 13.83 7.27
CA ALA A 204 1.01 14.17 8.58
C ALA A 204 2.10 14.65 9.55
N GLN A 205 3.31 14.11 9.48
CA GLN A 205 4.45 14.60 10.27
C GLN A 205 4.86 16.01 9.84
N PHE A 206 4.90 16.31 8.54
CA PHE A 206 5.14 17.68 8.07
C PHE A 206 4.06 18.66 8.53
N ALA A 207 2.79 18.26 8.48
CA ALA A 207 1.69 19.09 8.95
C ALA A 207 1.81 19.42 10.45
N LYS A 208 2.26 18.45 11.26
CA LYS A 208 2.47 18.62 12.71
C LYS A 208 3.59 19.60 13.06
N GLN A 209 4.54 19.83 12.17
CA GLN A 209 5.59 20.85 12.37
C GLN A 209 5.03 22.27 12.31
N ILE A 210 3.90 22.46 11.62
CA ILE A 210 3.26 23.75 11.45
C ILE A 210 2.08 23.90 12.43
N ASP A 211 1.30 22.84 12.62
CA ASP A 211 0.23 22.76 13.62
C ASP A 211 0.33 21.44 14.40
N PRO A 212 0.89 21.44 15.63
CA PRO A 212 1.02 20.25 16.44
C PRO A 212 -0.31 19.57 16.81
N THR A 213 -1.44 20.27 16.67
CA THR A 213 -2.76 19.74 17.00
C THR A 213 -3.39 18.92 15.88
N ILE A 214 -2.80 18.94 14.69
CA ILE A 214 -3.37 18.25 13.54
C ILE A 214 -3.25 16.72 13.65
N ASP A 215 -4.36 16.04 13.37
CA ASP A 215 -4.41 14.59 13.28
C ASP A 215 -4.34 14.12 11.81
N ILE A 216 -3.77 12.94 11.57
CA ILE A 216 -3.78 12.29 10.26
C ILE A 216 -5.21 12.08 9.74
N PHE A 217 -6.17 11.84 10.65
CA PHE A 217 -7.58 11.69 10.28
C PHE A 217 -8.20 12.96 9.70
N ASP A 218 -7.68 14.13 10.08
CA ASP A 218 -8.13 15.41 9.54
C ASP A 218 -7.60 15.67 8.14
N LEU A 219 -6.38 15.19 7.86
CA LEU A 219 -5.71 15.36 6.58
C LEU A 219 -6.21 14.34 5.56
N PHE A 220 -6.44 13.11 6.01
CA PHE A 220 -6.82 11.99 5.16
C PHE A 220 -8.04 11.27 5.74
N PRO A 221 -9.27 11.71 5.42
CA PRO A 221 -10.50 11.13 5.95
C PRO A 221 -10.62 9.61 5.74
N ASN A 222 -10.01 9.09 4.68
CA ASN A 222 -9.95 7.66 4.37
C ASN A 222 -9.30 6.83 5.51
N PHE A 223 -8.40 7.42 6.31
CA PHE A 223 -7.85 6.76 7.50
C PHE A 223 -8.90 6.48 8.55
N ARG A 224 -9.93 7.33 8.68
CA ARG A 224 -11.00 7.11 9.65
C ARG A 224 -11.79 5.85 9.32
N HIS A 225 -12.14 5.70 8.04
CA HIS A 225 -12.79 4.49 7.56
C HIS A 225 -11.91 3.25 7.75
N LYS A 226 -10.62 3.32 7.40
CA LYS A 226 -9.67 2.21 7.64
C LYS A 226 -9.51 1.86 9.12
N LEU A 227 -9.51 2.86 10.00
CA LEU A 227 -9.46 2.66 11.45
C LEU A 227 -10.70 1.91 11.92
N ASP A 228 -11.89 2.40 11.58
CA ASP A 228 -13.16 1.80 12.00
C ASP A 228 -13.25 0.34 11.50
N GLN A 229 -12.87 0.09 10.24
CA GLN A 229 -12.78 -1.24 9.65
C GLN A 229 -11.78 -2.14 10.39
N SER A 230 -10.59 -1.63 10.70
CA SER A 230 -9.53 -2.40 11.37
C SER A 230 -9.89 -2.70 12.83
N GLN A 231 -10.55 -1.79 13.54
CA GLN A 231 -11.06 -2.03 14.89
C GLN A 231 -12.17 -3.09 14.90
N MET A 232 -13.11 -3.01 13.95
CA MET A 232 -14.17 -4.02 13.78
C MET A 232 -13.56 -5.39 13.47
N LEU A 233 -12.67 -5.46 12.48
CA LEU A 233 -11.97 -6.68 12.09
C LEU A 233 -11.22 -7.31 13.27
N ARG A 234 -10.42 -6.51 13.98
CA ARG A 234 -9.65 -6.94 15.15
C ARG A 234 -10.55 -7.53 16.23
N LYS A 235 -11.65 -6.85 16.57
CA LYS A 235 -12.60 -7.29 17.59
C LYS A 235 -13.28 -8.61 17.20
N GLU A 236 -13.69 -8.75 15.95
CA GLU A 236 -14.36 -9.97 15.50
C GLU A 236 -13.41 -11.15 15.39
N ILE A 237 -12.18 -10.97 14.87
CA ILE A 237 -11.14 -12.02 14.88
C ILE A 237 -10.88 -12.50 16.31
N TYR A 238 -10.71 -11.57 17.26
CA TYR A 238 -10.51 -11.93 18.66
C TYR A 238 -11.68 -12.73 19.21
N THR A 239 -12.92 -12.31 18.92
CA THR A 239 -14.13 -13.01 19.37
C THR A 239 -14.19 -14.43 18.80
N ILE A 240 -13.91 -14.60 17.51
CA ILE A 240 -13.88 -15.92 16.87
C ILE A 240 -12.77 -16.78 17.50
N ALA A 241 -11.58 -16.23 17.73
CA ALA A 241 -10.49 -16.94 18.38
C ALA A 241 -10.85 -17.43 19.79
N GLN A 242 -11.61 -16.64 20.58
CA GLN A 242 -12.12 -17.11 21.87
C GLN A 242 -13.12 -18.26 21.70
N ILE A 243 -14.04 -18.18 20.73
CA ILE A 243 -15.01 -19.25 20.48
C ILE A 243 -14.31 -20.53 20.00
N VAL A 244 -13.30 -20.40 19.14
CA VAL A 244 -12.45 -21.52 18.67
C VAL A 244 -11.79 -22.21 19.87
N ARG A 245 -11.17 -21.46 20.78
CA ARG A 245 -10.58 -22.01 22.02
C ARG A 245 -11.61 -22.71 22.92
N LEU A 246 -12.86 -22.27 22.93
CA LEU A 246 -13.94 -22.95 23.66
C LEU A 246 -14.30 -24.28 22.99
N VAL A 247 -14.45 -24.30 21.66
CA VAL A 247 -14.76 -25.53 20.90
C VAL A 247 -13.62 -26.55 20.98
N GLU A 248 -12.36 -26.11 21.00
CA GLU A 248 -11.21 -27.00 21.20
C GLU A 248 -11.24 -27.73 22.55
N LYS A 249 -11.66 -27.03 23.61
CA LYS A 249 -11.74 -27.59 24.96
C LYS A 249 -12.99 -28.43 25.19
N ASP A 250 -14.12 -27.97 24.66
CA ASP A 250 -15.43 -28.60 24.80
C ASP A 250 -16.22 -28.52 23.48
N PRO A 251 -16.09 -29.53 22.59
CA PRO A 251 -16.79 -29.60 21.31
C PRO A 251 -18.25 -30.04 21.52
N ASP A 252 -18.98 -29.33 22.37
CA ASP A 252 -20.42 -29.49 22.55
C ASP A 252 -21.18 -28.91 21.34
N GLY A 253 -22.45 -29.29 21.18
CA GLY A 253 -23.25 -28.81 20.04
C GLY A 253 -23.48 -27.29 20.07
N ARG A 254 -23.57 -26.70 21.27
CA ARG A 254 -23.88 -25.27 21.45
C ARG A 254 -22.70 -24.37 21.09
N ASN A 255 -21.48 -24.76 21.42
CA ASN A 255 -20.23 -24.06 21.11
C ASN A 255 -19.94 -24.15 19.61
N ILE A 256 -20.23 -25.30 18.98
CA ILE A 256 -20.13 -25.45 17.53
C ILE A 256 -21.15 -24.55 16.81
N GLU A 257 -22.41 -24.50 17.27
CA GLU A 257 -23.42 -23.59 16.71
C GLU A 257 -23.03 -22.10 16.87
N LYS A 258 -22.44 -21.74 18.02
CA LYS A 258 -21.88 -20.39 18.24
C LYS A 258 -20.74 -20.09 17.27
N LEU A 259 -19.82 -21.03 17.05
CA LEU A 259 -18.73 -20.89 16.09
C LEU A 259 -19.30 -20.68 14.69
N ASN A 260 -20.18 -21.56 14.23
CA ASN A 260 -20.79 -21.47 12.90
C ASN A 260 -21.50 -20.12 12.69
N SER A 261 -22.27 -19.67 13.69
CA SER A 261 -22.96 -18.38 13.64
C SER A 261 -21.98 -17.20 13.56
N ALA A 262 -20.89 -17.24 14.33
CA ALA A 262 -19.85 -16.22 14.30
C ALA A 262 -19.11 -16.18 12.94
N LEU A 263 -18.79 -17.35 12.38
CA LEU A 263 -18.13 -17.46 11.07
C LEU A 263 -19.03 -16.95 9.94
N ILE A 264 -20.31 -17.33 9.91
CA ILE A 264 -21.26 -16.85 8.90
C ILE A 264 -21.40 -15.33 8.97
N LYS A 265 -21.53 -14.78 10.19
CA LYS A 265 -21.61 -13.32 10.38
C LYS A 265 -20.34 -12.61 9.89
N PHE A 266 -19.17 -13.17 10.19
CA PHE A 266 -17.89 -12.61 9.76
C PHE A 266 -17.75 -12.62 8.23
N MET A 267 -18.15 -13.73 7.59
CA MET A 267 -18.15 -13.89 6.15
C MET A 267 -19.08 -12.91 5.44
N ASP A 268 -20.24 -12.60 6.02
CA ASP A 268 -21.21 -11.66 5.45
C ASP A 268 -20.71 -10.21 5.45
N LYS A 269 -19.95 -9.80 6.48
CA LYS A 269 -19.70 -8.36 6.74
C LYS A 269 -18.25 -7.93 6.83
N THR A 270 -17.40 -8.78 7.38
CA THR A 270 -16.10 -8.37 7.94
C THR A 270 -14.93 -8.95 7.16
N VAL A 271 -15.11 -10.09 6.48
CA VAL A 271 -14.07 -10.75 5.69
C VAL A 271 -13.44 -9.82 4.65
N ARG A 272 -14.24 -8.94 4.03
CA ARG A 272 -13.78 -7.93 3.06
C ARG A 272 -12.80 -6.89 3.61
N PHE A 273 -12.60 -6.81 4.93
CA PHE A 273 -11.61 -5.93 5.54
C PHE A 273 -10.25 -6.60 5.75
N LEU A 274 -10.14 -7.91 5.48
CA LEU A 274 -8.88 -8.62 5.39
C LEU A 274 -8.11 -8.19 4.14
N PHE A 275 -6.79 -8.33 4.17
CA PHE A 275 -6.02 -8.28 2.93
C PHE A 275 -6.40 -9.46 2.05
N TYR A 276 -6.36 -9.26 0.74
CA TYR A 276 -6.82 -10.26 -0.23
C TYR A 276 -6.15 -11.63 -0.05
N LYS A 277 -4.85 -11.65 0.29
CA LYS A 277 -4.10 -12.88 0.57
C LYS A 277 -4.67 -13.72 1.72
N ASP A 278 -5.33 -13.07 2.68
CA ASP A 278 -5.85 -13.70 3.89
C ASP A 278 -7.30 -14.16 3.70
N ILE A 279 -8.06 -13.54 2.77
CA ILE A 279 -9.46 -13.88 2.49
C ILE A 279 -9.59 -15.35 2.08
N GLU A 280 -8.86 -15.79 1.06
CA GLU A 280 -8.95 -17.16 0.52
C GLU A 280 -8.61 -18.22 1.60
N THR A 281 -7.61 -17.94 2.42
CA THR A 281 -7.21 -18.86 3.50
C THR A 281 -8.29 -18.94 4.57
N PHE A 282 -8.87 -17.79 4.95
CA PHE A 282 -9.96 -17.73 5.92
C PHE A 282 -11.20 -18.47 5.41
N GLU A 283 -11.60 -18.22 4.15
CA GLU A 283 -12.75 -18.86 3.49
C GLU A 283 -12.65 -20.38 3.48
N ARG A 284 -11.48 -20.91 3.14
CA ARG A 284 -11.23 -22.36 3.15
C ARG A 284 -11.42 -22.97 4.53
N PHE A 285 -10.92 -22.32 5.58
CA PHE A 285 -11.16 -22.78 6.96
C PHE A 285 -12.64 -22.76 7.33
N VAL A 286 -13.35 -21.69 6.96
CA VAL A 286 -14.80 -21.58 7.22
C VAL A 286 -15.55 -22.71 6.52
N GLU A 287 -15.26 -22.96 5.24
CA GLU A 287 -15.88 -24.05 4.48
C GLU A 287 -15.60 -25.42 5.14
N GLU A 288 -14.34 -25.71 5.47
CA GLU A 288 -13.93 -26.96 6.10
C GLU A 288 -14.63 -27.18 7.46
N ILE A 289 -14.75 -26.13 8.27
CA ILE A 289 -15.45 -26.16 9.57
C ILE A 289 -16.95 -26.40 9.38
N LEU A 290 -17.61 -25.68 8.46
CA LEU A 290 -19.06 -25.74 8.27
C LEU A 290 -19.53 -27.08 7.68
N VAL A 291 -18.70 -27.71 6.82
CA VAL A 291 -19.03 -29.00 6.19
C VAL A 291 -18.76 -30.18 7.13
N THR A 292 -17.84 -30.04 8.08
CA THR A 292 -17.44 -31.14 8.98
C THR A 292 -18.47 -31.39 10.09
N LYS A 293 -19.25 -32.47 9.93
CA LYS A 293 -20.30 -32.88 10.89
C LYS A 293 -19.80 -33.71 12.06
N GLN A 294 -18.68 -34.43 11.89
CA GLN A 294 -18.15 -35.33 12.91
C GLN A 294 -17.23 -34.58 13.88
N LYS A 295 -17.55 -34.63 15.18
CA LYS A 295 -16.79 -33.93 16.23
C LYS A 295 -15.30 -34.31 16.25
N LYS A 296 -14.99 -35.59 16.03
CA LYS A 296 -13.60 -36.10 16.07
C LYS A 296 -12.73 -35.49 14.96
N ASP A 297 -13.33 -35.21 13.81
CA ASP A 297 -12.64 -34.64 12.65
C ASP A 297 -12.60 -33.11 12.72
N LEU A 298 -13.59 -32.50 13.40
CA LEU A 298 -13.68 -31.05 13.57
C LEU A 298 -12.57 -30.48 14.47
N VAL A 299 -12.23 -31.16 15.57
CA VAL A 299 -11.27 -30.64 16.56
C VAL A 299 -9.89 -30.31 15.94
N PRO A 300 -9.26 -31.20 15.14
CA PRO A 300 -8.02 -30.86 14.44
C PRO A 300 -8.13 -29.66 13.49
N ILE A 301 -9.28 -29.50 12.82
CA ILE A 301 -9.52 -28.37 11.92
C ILE A 301 -9.59 -27.07 12.71
N VAL A 302 -10.39 -27.06 13.77
CA VAL A 302 -10.57 -25.92 14.67
C VAL A 302 -9.23 -25.54 15.32
N HIS A 303 -8.39 -26.51 15.70
CA HIS A 303 -7.05 -26.24 16.23
C HIS A 303 -6.13 -25.52 15.23
N ARG A 304 -6.08 -26.00 13.97
CA ARG A 304 -5.31 -25.33 12.90
C ARG A 304 -5.84 -23.93 12.64
N PHE A 305 -7.17 -23.77 12.64
CA PHE A 305 -7.81 -22.47 12.47
C PHE A 305 -7.49 -21.52 13.62
N GLY A 306 -7.45 -22.00 14.87
CA GLY A 306 -7.03 -21.24 16.04
C GLY A 306 -5.62 -20.66 15.89
N ALA A 307 -4.65 -21.49 15.50
CA ALA A 307 -3.27 -21.04 15.25
C ALA A 307 -3.18 -20.01 14.11
N TYR A 308 -3.97 -20.21 13.05
CA TYR A 308 -4.08 -19.23 11.96
C TYR A 308 -4.67 -17.89 12.46
N LEU A 309 -5.75 -17.92 13.24
CA LEU A 309 -6.37 -16.71 13.79
C LEU A 309 -5.43 -15.93 14.72
N GLU A 310 -4.59 -16.61 15.50
CA GLU A 310 -3.59 -15.94 16.34
C GLU A 310 -2.58 -15.16 15.49
N THR A 311 -2.11 -15.77 14.40
CA THR A 311 -1.20 -15.12 13.44
C THR A 311 -1.90 -13.96 12.75
N LEU A 312 -3.13 -14.16 12.26
CA LEU A 312 -3.91 -13.14 11.58
C LEU A 312 -4.23 -11.96 12.50
N PHE A 313 -4.57 -12.23 13.76
CA PHE A 313 -4.81 -11.21 14.78
C PHE A 313 -3.56 -10.38 15.05
N ALA A 314 -2.39 -11.00 15.16
CA ALA A 314 -1.13 -10.29 15.32
C ALA A 314 -0.83 -9.38 14.13
N GLN A 315 -1.05 -9.86 12.90
CA GLN A 315 -0.87 -9.06 11.69
C GLN A 315 -1.84 -7.87 11.62
N VAL A 316 -3.12 -8.08 11.97
CA VAL A 316 -4.11 -6.99 12.03
C VAL A 316 -3.72 -5.96 13.10
N ASN A 317 -3.20 -6.38 14.24
CA ASN A 317 -2.73 -5.47 15.30
C ASN A 317 -1.56 -4.58 14.88
N MET A 318 -0.77 -5.00 13.89
CA MET A 318 0.35 -4.23 13.36
C MET A 318 -0.08 -3.15 12.36
N ARG A 319 -1.37 -3.04 12.01
CA ARG A 319 -1.84 -1.99 11.10
C ARG A 319 -1.58 -0.62 11.71
N ALA A 320 -0.95 0.26 10.92
CA ALA A 320 -0.54 1.59 11.38
C ALA A 320 -1.69 2.42 11.98
N VAL A 321 -2.90 2.30 11.42
CA VAL A 321 -4.08 3.00 11.93
C VAL A 321 -4.45 2.63 13.37
N LEU A 322 -3.99 1.48 13.89
CA LEU A 322 -4.30 1.00 15.23
C LEU A 322 -3.26 1.39 16.29
N GLU A 323 -2.17 2.07 15.92
CA GLU A 323 -1.06 2.40 16.82
C GLU A 323 -1.52 3.14 18.09
N ALA A 324 -2.40 4.13 17.94
CA ALA A 324 -2.98 4.89 19.04
C ALA A 324 -4.19 4.20 19.71
N HIS A 325 -4.54 2.98 19.31
CA HIS A 325 -5.73 2.25 19.74
C HIS A 325 -5.37 0.86 20.23
N PRO A 326 -4.72 0.73 21.41
CA PRO A 326 -4.38 -0.57 21.97
C PRO A 326 -5.62 -1.46 22.14
N PHE A 327 -5.45 -2.77 21.97
CA PHE A 327 -6.55 -3.70 22.12
C PHE A 327 -6.72 -4.08 23.59
N GLU A 328 -7.85 -3.70 24.17
CA GLU A 328 -8.21 -4.12 25.52
C GLU A 328 -8.90 -5.49 25.45
N THR A 329 -8.23 -6.53 25.95
CA THR A 329 -8.90 -7.79 26.27
C THR A 329 -9.77 -7.52 27.50
N GLY A 330 -11.10 -7.46 27.32
CA GLY A 330 -12.03 -7.30 28.44
C GLY A 330 -11.65 -8.25 29.58
N LYS A 331 -11.52 -7.71 30.79
CA LYS A 331 -11.29 -8.49 32.02
C LYS A 331 -12.47 -9.42 32.31
#